data_AF-A0A085LNE0-F1
#
_entry.id   AF-A0A085LNE0-F1
#
_cell.length_a   1.000
_cell.length_b   1.000
_cell.length_c   1.000
_cell.angle_alpha   90.00
_cell.angle_beta   90.00
_cell.angle_gamma   90.00
#
_symmetry.space_group_name_H-M   'P 1'
#
loop_
_entity.id
_entity.type
_entity.pdbx_description
1 polymer ?
#
loop_
_entity_poly.entity_id
_entity_poly.type
_entity_poly.pdbx_seq_one_letter_code
_entity_poly.pdbx_strand_id
1 'polypeptide(L)'
;MAWSNVQKQDVLLVARQNFCPTSTGPYLTLLLGDVVRAVKCCGVTSVAKTAVEAVSSIVTEWRKICQTDYEQSGTLDIQTVFGMMKEIINWRSQITSLKLSLEEVKKLNYKIALKVDVGNRMLGADLVVRDTFGNELQADNCSVTELYKYHLATVERIAAEMVSDRLNKQIDTMVNEK
;
A
#
# COMPACT_ATOMS: atom_id res chain seq x y z
N MET A 1 10.10 20.76 -6.61
CA MET A 1 9.32 20.05 -5.57
C MET A 1 7.95 20.68 -5.49
N ALA A 2 6.88 19.95 -5.83
CA ALA A 2 5.52 20.49 -5.82
C ALA A 2 4.90 20.36 -4.40
N TRP A 3 4.41 21.47 -3.85
CA TRP A 3 3.76 21.52 -2.55
C TRP A 3 2.29 21.17 -2.70
N SER A 4 1.79 20.22 -1.90
CA SER A 4 0.38 19.84 -1.90
C SER A 4 -0.34 20.43 -0.69
N ASN A 5 -1.60 20.81 -0.86
CA ASN A 5 -2.44 21.24 0.26
C ASN A 5 -2.74 20.04 1.17
N VAL A 6 -2.63 20.22 2.48
CA VAL A 6 -3.06 19.22 3.46
C VAL A 6 -4.59 19.25 3.53
N GLN A 7 -5.27 18.15 3.21
CA GLN A 7 -6.74 18.08 3.23
C GLN A 7 -7.29 18.04 4.67
N LYS A 8 -8.47 18.65 4.85
CA LYS A 8 -9.16 18.96 6.12
C LYS A 8 -9.34 17.74 7.05
N GLN A 9 -8.53 17.65 8.09
CA GLN A 9 -8.89 17.94 9.50
C GLN A 9 -7.62 17.78 10.36
N ASP A 10 -7.20 18.89 10.97
CA ASP A 10 -6.20 19.05 12.02
C ASP A 10 -5.02 18.05 12.08
N VAL A 11 -3.89 18.46 11.49
CA VAL A 11 -2.59 18.00 11.97
C VAL A 11 -1.94 19.15 12.72
N LEU A 12 -2.47 19.45 13.92
CA LEU A 12 -1.68 20.14 14.94
C LEU A 12 -0.55 19.17 15.31
N LEU A 13 0.65 19.48 14.84
CA LEU A 13 1.85 18.71 15.13
C LEU A 13 2.52 19.29 16.35
N VAL A 14 2.99 18.42 17.24
CA VAL A 14 3.83 18.82 18.36
C VAL A 14 5.28 18.53 18.00
N ALA A 15 6.13 19.54 18.07
CA ALA A 15 7.56 19.39 17.89
C ALA A 15 8.13 18.46 18.97
N ARG A 16 8.71 17.34 18.55
CA ARG A 16 9.31 16.33 19.45
C ARG A 16 10.79 16.53 19.73
N GLN A 17 11.38 17.54 19.11
CA GLN A 17 12.78 17.90 19.26
C GLN A 17 12.97 19.34 18.82
N ASN A 18 14.05 19.97 19.28
CA ASN A 18 14.43 21.30 18.83
C ASN A 18 14.91 21.26 17.37
N PHE A 19 14.44 22.20 16.57
CA PHE A 19 14.88 22.46 15.21
C PHE A 19 15.25 23.93 15.10
N CYS A 20 16.56 24.21 15.09
CA CYS A 20 17.12 25.55 14.98
C CYS A 20 17.93 25.64 13.67
N PRO A 21 17.31 26.08 12.57
CA PRO A 21 17.97 26.15 11.28
C PRO A 21 19.06 27.23 11.28
N THR A 22 20.25 26.89 10.75
CA THR A 22 21.42 27.80 10.65
C THR A 22 21.50 28.55 9.32
N SER A 23 20.62 28.27 8.36
CA SER A 23 20.63 28.87 7.02
C SER A 23 19.54 29.93 6.84
N THR A 24 19.81 30.92 5.97
CA THR A 24 18.93 32.03 5.58
C THR A 24 17.82 31.60 4.60
N GLY A 25 17.14 30.50 4.91
CA GLY A 25 15.93 30.05 4.19
C GLY A 25 14.64 30.31 4.98
N PRO A 26 13.46 30.09 4.37
CA PRO A 26 12.17 30.25 5.02
C PRO A 26 11.87 29.06 5.96
N TYR A 27 12.72 28.87 6.96
CA TYR A 27 12.56 27.83 7.97
C TYR A 27 11.90 28.42 9.22
N LEU A 28 10.98 27.66 9.81
CA LEU A 28 10.39 27.98 11.11
C LEU A 28 11.21 27.25 12.19
N THR A 29 11.79 27.99 13.13
CA THR A 29 12.40 27.40 14.34
C THR A 29 11.32 26.73 15.17
N LEU A 30 11.57 25.50 15.62
CA LEU A 30 10.67 24.73 16.48
C LEU A 30 11.41 24.33 17.75
N LEU A 31 10.79 24.50 18.91
CA LEU A 31 11.26 23.99 20.18
C LEU A 31 10.41 22.80 20.62
N LEU A 32 11.00 21.93 21.44
CA LEU A 32 10.30 20.79 22.03
C LEU A 32 8.99 21.24 22.69
N GLY A 33 7.86 20.70 22.22
CA GLY A 33 6.53 21.02 22.72
C GLY A 33 5.75 22.05 21.88
N ASP A 34 6.39 22.72 20.92
CA ASP A 34 5.69 23.68 20.05
C ASP A 34 4.59 23.00 19.24
N VAL A 35 3.40 23.59 19.23
CA VAL A 35 2.26 23.11 18.45
C VAL A 35 2.15 23.91 17.16
N VAL A 36 2.29 23.25 16.01
CA VAL A 36 2.24 23.88 14.69
C VAL A 36 1.18 23.27 13.79
N ARG A 37 0.53 24.12 13.00
CA ARG A 37 -0.40 23.67 11.95
C ARG A 37 0.36 23.50 10.64
N ALA A 38 0.43 22.27 10.13
CA ALA A 38 0.97 22.03 8.81
C ALA A 38 -0.03 22.46 7.72
N VAL A 39 0.30 23.52 6.96
CA VAL A 39 -0.58 24.07 5.90
C VAL A 39 -0.32 23.40 4.55
N LYS A 40 0.95 23.13 4.25
CA LYS A 40 1.37 22.41 3.05
C LYS A 40 2.49 21.46 3.45
N CYS A 41 2.40 20.21 2.98
CA CYS A 41 3.42 19.21 3.22
C CYS A 41 4.03 18.77 1.89
N CYS A 42 5.32 18.47 1.92
CA CYS A 42 5.94 17.67 0.87
C CYS A 42 5.42 16.24 1.00
N GLY A 43 4.35 15.93 0.27
CA GLY A 43 3.91 14.63 -0.28
C GLY A 43 3.78 13.37 0.59
N VAL A 44 4.54 13.21 1.68
CA VAL A 44 4.64 11.92 2.38
C VAL A 44 3.47 11.71 3.35
N THR A 45 2.89 12.79 3.90
CA THR A 45 1.82 12.68 4.91
C THR A 45 0.39 12.70 4.36
N SER A 46 0.12 13.33 3.21
CA SER A 46 -1.25 13.37 2.63
C SER A 46 -1.51 12.30 1.57
N VAL A 47 -0.46 11.69 1.02
CA VAL A 47 -0.56 10.50 0.16
C VAL A 47 -0.72 9.23 1.03
N ALA A 48 -0.57 9.35 2.35
CA ALA A 48 -0.50 8.21 3.26
C ALA A 48 -1.84 7.50 3.56
N LYS A 49 -3.00 8.01 3.12
CA LYS A 49 -4.25 7.21 3.11
C LYS A 49 -4.22 6.18 1.99
N THR A 50 -3.28 5.25 2.09
CA THR A 50 -2.83 4.30 1.06
C THR A 50 -2.97 2.88 1.56
N ALA A 51 -2.87 1.89 0.65
CA ALA A 51 -2.95 0.46 0.96
C ALA A 51 -2.14 0.03 2.19
N VAL A 52 -1.07 0.76 2.53
CA VAL A 52 -0.29 0.67 3.78
C VAL A 52 -1.12 0.77 5.07
N GLU A 53 -2.04 1.72 5.17
CA GLU A 53 -2.91 1.89 6.36
C GLU A 53 -3.86 0.69 6.49
N ALA A 54 -4.26 0.10 5.35
CA ALA A 54 -5.14 -1.05 5.31
C ALA A 54 -4.44 -2.40 5.57
N VAL A 55 -3.09 -2.48 5.46
CA VAL A 55 -2.33 -3.75 5.60
C VAL A 55 -2.70 -4.53 6.86
N SER A 56 -2.84 -3.86 8.00
CA SER A 56 -3.20 -4.54 9.25
C SER A 56 -4.59 -5.19 9.18
N SER A 57 -5.55 -4.53 8.55
CA SER A 57 -6.91 -5.07 8.34
C SER A 57 -6.85 -6.25 7.39
N ILE A 58 -6.19 -6.09 6.24
CA ILE A 58 -6.07 -7.11 5.18
C ILE A 58 -5.45 -8.40 5.71
N VAL A 59 -4.31 -8.30 6.42
CA VAL A 59 -3.63 -9.47 7.02
C VAL A 59 -4.54 -10.16 8.04
N THR A 60 -5.33 -9.40 8.79
CA THR A 60 -6.25 -9.95 9.79
C THR A 60 -7.41 -10.67 9.12
N GLU A 61 -7.96 -10.10 8.05
CA GLU A 61 -9.02 -10.71 7.25
C GLU A 61 -8.54 -12.00 6.56
N TRP A 62 -7.40 -11.95 5.88
CA TRP A 62 -6.82 -13.13 5.24
C TRP A 62 -6.52 -14.24 6.25
N ARG A 63 -6.04 -13.89 7.45
CA ARG A 63 -5.82 -14.86 8.53
C ARG A 63 -7.11 -15.58 8.89
N LYS A 64 -8.23 -14.86 9.02
CA LYS A 64 -9.54 -15.44 9.33
C LYS A 64 -9.99 -16.39 8.22
N ILE A 65 -9.84 -15.99 6.96
CA ILE A 65 -10.18 -16.84 5.80
C ILE A 65 -9.36 -18.14 5.84
N CYS A 66 -8.03 -18.05 6.02
CA CYS A 66 -7.17 -19.23 6.11
C CYS A 66 -7.53 -20.14 7.30
N GLN A 67 -7.88 -19.56 8.46
CA GLN A 67 -8.30 -20.34 9.63
C GLN A 67 -9.59 -21.10 9.34
N THR A 68 -10.60 -20.41 8.80
CA THR A 68 -11.88 -21.03 8.44
C THR A 68 -11.68 -22.13 7.39
N ASP A 69 -10.85 -21.90 6.38
CA ASP A 69 -10.57 -22.90 5.37
C ASP A 69 -9.87 -24.14 5.95
N TYR A 70 -8.87 -23.94 6.83
CA TYR A 70 -8.15 -25.04 7.49
C TYR A 70 -9.09 -25.93 8.33
N GLU A 71 -10.08 -25.34 8.99
CA GLU A 71 -11.05 -26.07 9.82
C GLU A 71 -12.09 -26.83 8.98
N GLN A 72 -12.37 -26.39 7.74
CA GLN A 72 -13.51 -26.87 6.95
C GLN A 72 -13.13 -27.69 5.71
N SER A 73 -12.19 -27.19 4.90
CA SER A 73 -11.97 -27.68 3.53
C SER A 73 -10.51 -28.05 3.25
N GLY A 74 -9.56 -27.29 3.79
CA GLY A 74 -8.12 -27.48 3.60
C GLY A 74 -7.67 -27.34 2.15
N THR A 75 -8.39 -26.56 1.33
CA THR A 75 -8.14 -26.44 -0.12
C THR A 75 -7.21 -25.29 -0.48
N LEU A 76 -7.05 -24.29 0.38
CA LEU A 76 -6.18 -23.15 0.11
C LEU A 76 -4.70 -23.50 0.27
N ASP A 77 -3.87 -22.93 -0.59
CA ASP A 77 -2.42 -22.91 -0.40
C ASP A 77 -2.05 -21.87 0.68
N ILE A 78 -2.26 -22.25 1.93
CA ILE A 78 -2.02 -21.43 3.12
C ILE A 78 -0.55 -20.96 3.19
N GLN A 79 0.41 -21.76 2.72
CA GLN A 79 1.83 -21.38 2.75
C GLN A 79 2.12 -20.22 1.80
N THR A 80 1.57 -20.26 0.57
CA THR A 80 1.70 -19.12 -0.35
C THR A 80 1.04 -17.88 0.23
N VAL A 81 -0.17 -17.99 0.79
CA VAL A 81 -0.87 -16.82 1.37
C VAL A 81 -0.09 -16.21 2.54
N PHE A 82 0.46 -17.02 3.45
CA PHE A 82 1.33 -16.51 4.52
C PHE A 82 2.61 -15.85 3.99
N GLY A 83 3.19 -16.38 2.91
CA GLY A 83 4.30 -15.74 2.21
C GLY A 83 3.94 -14.33 1.74
N MET A 84 2.78 -14.19 1.09
CA MET A 84 2.26 -12.89 0.64
C MET A 84 2.01 -11.92 1.79
N MET A 85 1.44 -12.38 2.91
CA MET A 85 1.27 -11.54 4.11
C MET A 85 2.61 -11.00 4.62
N LYS A 86 3.65 -11.84 4.68
CA LYS A 86 4.99 -11.43 5.12
C LYS A 86 5.58 -10.38 4.18
N GLU A 87 5.44 -10.56 2.87
CA GLU A 87 5.89 -9.58 1.87
C GLU A 87 5.22 -8.22 2.07
N ILE A 88 3.89 -8.19 2.20
CA ILE A 88 3.13 -6.96 2.37
C ILE A 88 3.49 -6.25 3.69
N ILE A 89 3.65 -7.01 4.78
CA ILE A 89 4.10 -6.46 6.09
C ILE A 89 5.50 -5.85 5.97
N ASN A 90 6.41 -6.54 5.27
CA ASN A 90 7.76 -6.03 5.04
C ASN A 90 7.74 -4.72 4.23
N TRP A 91 6.93 -4.64 3.17
CA TRP A 91 6.78 -3.40 2.39
C TRP A 91 6.19 -2.26 3.23
N ARG A 92 5.19 -2.52 4.07
CA ARG A 92 4.69 -1.52 5.03
C ARG A 92 5.78 -1.03 5.97
N SER A 93 6.64 -1.93 6.47
CA SER A 93 7.77 -1.57 7.33
C SER A 93 8.75 -0.62 6.60
N GLN A 94 9.04 -0.89 5.32
CA GLN A 94 9.89 -0.03 4.50
C GLN A 94 9.32 1.39 4.35
N ILE A 95 8.02 1.52 4.08
CA ILE A 95 7.36 2.85 3.99
C ILE A 95 7.41 3.57 5.34
N THR A 96 7.12 2.85 6.43
CA THR A 96 7.13 3.41 7.79
C THR A 96 8.53 3.82 8.24
N SER A 97 9.58 3.23 7.67
CA SER A 97 10.97 3.57 8.02
C SER A 97 11.40 4.98 7.62
N LEU A 98 10.59 5.70 6.82
CA LEU A 98 10.83 7.07 6.34
C LEU A 98 12.14 7.26 5.56
N LYS A 99 12.71 6.18 5.01
CA LYS A 99 13.95 6.21 4.21
C LYS A 99 13.70 6.31 2.69
N LEU A 100 12.44 6.29 2.27
CA LEU A 100 12.04 6.27 0.87
C LEU A 100 11.66 7.67 0.37
N SER A 101 12.01 7.96 -0.87
CA SER A 101 11.49 9.10 -1.61
C SER A 101 10.00 8.93 -1.96
N LEU A 102 9.33 10.02 -2.34
CA LEU A 102 7.91 9.99 -2.70
C LEU A 102 7.59 8.99 -3.82
N GLU A 103 8.44 8.92 -4.85
CA GLU A 103 8.23 8.01 -5.97
C GLU A 103 8.42 6.55 -5.57
N GLU A 104 9.37 6.27 -4.67
CA GLU A 104 9.55 4.93 -4.10
C GLU A 104 8.36 4.51 -3.24
N VAL A 105 7.81 5.42 -2.43
CA VAL A 105 6.58 5.18 -1.65
C VAL A 105 5.41 4.87 -2.58
N LYS A 106 5.19 5.64 -3.65
CA LYS A 106 4.13 5.37 -4.64
C LYS A 106 4.28 4.01 -5.29
N LYS A 107 5.51 3.68 -5.73
CA LYS A 107 5.81 2.38 -6.34
C LYS A 107 5.54 1.23 -5.38
N LEU A 108 5.91 1.39 -4.11
CA LEU A 108 5.71 0.35 -3.11
C LEU A 108 4.24 0.23 -2.69
N ASN A 109 3.50 1.33 -2.63
CA ASN A 109 2.04 1.33 -2.46
C ASN A 109 1.33 0.57 -3.58
N TYR A 110 1.70 0.83 -4.83
CA TYR A 110 1.17 0.09 -5.97
C TYR A 110 1.47 -1.40 -5.87
N LYS A 111 2.70 -1.78 -5.48
CA LYS A 111 3.08 -3.18 -5.25
C LYS A 111 2.24 -3.85 -4.16
N ILE A 112 2.01 -3.16 -3.04
CA ILE A 112 1.13 -3.64 -1.97
C ILE A 112 -0.28 -3.87 -2.55
N ALA A 113 -0.87 -2.88 -3.22
CA ALA A 113 -2.20 -2.98 -3.81
C ALA A 113 -2.31 -4.17 -4.78
N LEU A 114 -1.33 -4.34 -5.68
CA LEU A 114 -1.29 -5.44 -6.63
C LEU A 114 -1.22 -6.80 -5.93
N LYS A 115 -0.35 -6.97 -4.94
CA LYS A 115 -0.22 -8.23 -4.20
C LYS A 115 -1.47 -8.54 -3.38
N VAL A 116 -2.13 -7.52 -2.84
CA VAL A 116 -3.43 -7.66 -2.17
C VAL A 116 -4.50 -8.15 -3.15
N ASP A 117 -4.59 -7.56 -4.35
CA ASP A 117 -5.59 -7.97 -5.33
C ASP A 117 -5.39 -9.44 -5.78
N VAL A 118 -4.14 -9.86 -5.95
CA VAL A 118 -3.79 -11.27 -6.21
C VAL A 118 -4.23 -12.17 -5.04
N GLY A 119 -3.95 -11.76 -3.80
CA GLY A 119 -4.32 -12.54 -2.63
C GLY A 119 -5.83 -12.65 -2.44
N ASN A 120 -6.57 -11.56 -2.66
CA ASN A 120 -8.04 -11.59 -2.64
C ASN A 120 -8.58 -12.59 -3.68
N ARG A 121 -8.02 -12.58 -4.89
CA ARG A 121 -8.40 -13.56 -5.93
C ARG A 121 -8.08 -15.00 -5.53
N MET A 122 -6.95 -15.25 -4.87
CA MET A 122 -6.59 -16.59 -4.38
C MET A 122 -7.49 -17.06 -3.23
N LEU A 123 -7.94 -16.13 -2.39
CA LEU A 123 -8.78 -16.40 -1.22
C LEU A 123 -10.28 -16.42 -1.55
N GLY A 124 -10.66 -16.13 -2.80
CA GLY A 124 -12.07 -16.01 -3.20
C GLY A 124 -12.78 -14.80 -2.58
N ALA A 125 -12.03 -13.78 -2.16
CA ALA A 125 -12.56 -12.53 -1.64
C ALA A 125 -12.96 -11.57 -2.79
N ASP A 126 -13.72 -10.53 -2.45
CA ASP A 126 -14.22 -9.57 -3.43
C ASP A 126 -13.08 -8.82 -4.15
N LEU A 127 -13.31 -8.62 -5.45
CA LEU A 127 -12.41 -7.82 -6.28
C LEU A 127 -12.58 -6.33 -5.96
N VAL A 128 -11.46 -5.65 -5.71
CA VAL A 128 -11.43 -4.19 -5.59
C VAL A 128 -10.97 -3.59 -6.91
N VAL A 129 -11.81 -2.74 -7.52
CA VAL A 129 -11.45 -2.04 -8.76
C VAL A 129 -10.48 -0.91 -8.45
N ARG A 130 -9.35 -0.86 -9.15
CA ARG A 130 -8.30 0.15 -8.94
C ARG A 130 -8.02 0.98 -10.18
N ASP A 131 -7.57 2.20 -9.96
CA ASP A 131 -7.01 3.06 -11.01
C ASP A 131 -5.60 2.59 -11.45
N THR A 132 -5.01 3.31 -12.41
CA THR A 132 -3.66 3.02 -12.92
C THR A 132 -2.55 3.20 -11.88
N PHE A 133 -2.83 3.87 -10.77
CA PHE A 133 -1.89 4.12 -9.68
C PHE A 133 -2.09 3.16 -8.50
N GLY A 134 -3.06 2.24 -8.58
CA GLY A 134 -3.37 1.26 -7.53
C GLY A 134 -4.26 1.80 -6.42
N ASN A 135 -4.87 2.97 -6.59
CA ASN A 135 -5.86 3.48 -5.65
C ASN A 135 -7.21 2.83 -5.91
N GLU A 136 -7.99 2.62 -4.85
CA GLU A 136 -9.34 2.10 -4.96
C GLU A 136 -10.24 3.13 -5.64
N LEU A 137 -10.91 2.69 -6.70
CA LEU A 137 -11.77 3.55 -7.49
C LEU A 137 -13.06 3.85 -6.71
N GLN A 138 -13.34 5.14 -6.50
CA GLN A 138 -14.61 5.57 -5.91
C GLN A 138 -15.67 5.63 -7.00
N ALA A 139 -16.79 4.92 -6.81
CA ALA A 139 -17.85 4.82 -7.81
C ALA A 139 -18.42 6.20 -8.20
N ASP A 140 -18.52 7.12 -7.24
CA ASP A 140 -19.02 8.49 -7.45
C ASP A 140 -18.12 9.34 -8.38
N ASN A 141 -16.87 8.91 -8.58
CA ASN A 141 -15.88 9.63 -9.38
C ASN A 141 -15.70 9.05 -10.79
N CYS A 142 -16.52 8.08 -11.21
CA CYS A 142 -16.42 7.44 -12.52
C CYS A 142 -17.78 7.16 -13.15
N SER A 143 -17.88 7.29 -14.48
CA SER A 143 -19.02 6.78 -15.23
C SER A 143 -19.04 5.25 -15.23
N VAL A 144 -20.21 4.65 -15.49
CA VAL A 144 -20.36 3.18 -15.59
C VAL A 144 -19.41 2.58 -16.64
N THR A 145 -19.20 3.27 -17.76
CA THR A 145 -18.28 2.82 -18.81
C THR A 145 -16.82 2.87 -18.36
N GLU A 146 -16.43 3.89 -17.59
CA GLU A 146 -15.08 3.98 -17.03
C GLU A 146 -14.85 2.92 -15.95
N LEU A 147 -15.82 2.72 -15.05
CA LEU A 147 -15.78 1.66 -14.04
C LEU A 147 -15.56 0.30 -14.69
N TYR A 148 -16.28 0.00 -15.78
CA TYR A 148 -16.10 -1.26 -16.50
C TYR A 148 -14.70 -1.40 -17.12
N LYS A 149 -14.14 -0.33 -17.69
CA LYS A 149 -12.76 -0.34 -18.21
C LYS A 149 -11.73 -0.59 -17.12
N TYR A 150 -11.86 0.08 -15.97
CA TYR A 150 -10.97 -0.14 -14.82
C TYR A 150 -11.12 -1.54 -14.22
N HIS A 151 -12.32 -2.09 -14.21
CA HIS A 151 -12.56 -3.47 -13.80
C HIS A 151 -11.79 -4.45 -14.70
N LEU A 152 -11.92 -4.33 -16.03
CA LEU A 152 -11.20 -5.18 -16.98
C LEU A 152 -9.67 -5.03 -16.81
N ALA A 153 -9.17 -3.80 -16.72
CA ALA A 153 -7.76 -3.53 -16.52
C ALA A 153 -7.23 -4.12 -15.19
N THR A 154 -8.04 -4.06 -14.13
CA THR A 154 -7.71 -4.66 -12.83
C THR A 154 -7.61 -6.18 -12.94
N VAL A 155 -8.58 -6.83 -13.59
CA VAL A 155 -8.59 -8.29 -13.79
C VAL A 155 -7.38 -8.74 -14.62
N GLU A 156 -7.09 -8.04 -15.70
CA GLU A 156 -5.94 -8.31 -16.57
C GLU A 156 -4.62 -8.18 -15.80
N ARG A 157 -4.45 -7.08 -15.06
CA ARG A 157 -3.28 -6.83 -14.22
C ARG A 157 -3.06 -7.94 -13.19
N ILE A 158 -4.12 -8.40 -12.51
CA ILE A 158 -4.04 -9.50 -11.55
C ILE A 158 -3.62 -10.79 -12.26
N ALA A 159 -4.20 -11.10 -13.42
CA ALA A 159 -3.85 -12.28 -14.19
C ALA A 159 -2.38 -12.27 -14.63
N ALA A 160 -1.89 -11.13 -15.12
CA ALA A 160 -0.49 -10.95 -15.52
C ALA A 160 0.47 -11.16 -14.33
N GLU A 161 0.17 -10.59 -13.17
CA GLU A 161 1.00 -10.74 -11.97
C GLU A 161 1.04 -12.20 -11.49
N MET A 162 -0.10 -12.91 -11.51
CA MET A 162 -0.14 -14.33 -11.14
C MET A 162 0.72 -15.21 -12.06
N VAL A 163 0.75 -14.90 -13.36
CA VAL A 163 1.63 -15.58 -14.31
C VAL A 163 3.10 -15.26 -14.01
N SER A 164 3.41 -14.01 -13.75
CA SER A 164 4.77 -13.58 -13.39
C SER A 164 5.27 -14.24 -12.09
N ASP A 165 4.45 -14.26 -11.04
CA ASP A 165 4.79 -14.90 -9.77
C ASP A 165 5.02 -16.41 -9.93
N ARG A 166 4.24 -17.08 -10.80
CA ARG A 166 4.44 -18.50 -11.12
C ARG A 166 5.77 -18.74 -11.82
N LEU A 167 6.11 -17.91 -12.80
CA LEU A 167 7.38 -18.02 -13.54
C LEU A 167 8.58 -17.75 -12.63
N ASN A 168 8.49 -16.73 -11.76
CA ASN A 168 9.55 -16.42 -10.79
C ASN A 168 9.82 -17.61 -9.85
N LYS A 169 8.77 -18.22 -9.30
CA LYS A 169 8.93 -19.43 -8.47
C LYS A 169 9.63 -20.57 -9.22
N GLN A 170 9.30 -20.79 -10.50
CA GLN A 170 9.97 -21.81 -11.31
C GLN A 170 11.45 -21.51 -11.52
N ILE A 171 11.80 -20.25 -11.76
CA ILE A 171 13.20 -19.80 -11.88
C ILE A 171 13.96 -20.04 -10.57
N ASP A 172 13.37 -19.66 -9.44
CA ASP A 172 13.99 -19.85 -8.13
C ASP A 172 14.24 -21.33 -7.82
N THR A 173 13.33 -22.23 -8.20
CA THR A 173 13.55 -23.67 -8.09
C THR A 173 14.71 -24.14 -8.97
N MET A 174 14.76 -23.72 -10.25
CA MET A 174 15.84 -24.09 -11.16
C MET A 174 17.22 -23.55 -10.75
N VAL A 175 17.28 -22.39 -10.09
CA VAL A 175 18.53 -21.80 -9.60
C VAL A 175 19.03 -22.48 -8.33
N ASN A 176 18.13 -22.87 -7.42
CA ASN A 176 18.52 -23.51 -6.15
C ASN A 176 18.82 -25.01 -6.27
N GLU A 177 18.51 -25.65 -7.41
CA GLU A 177 18.84 -27.05 -7.71
C GLU A 177 20.18 -27.24 -8.45
N LYS A 178 20.91 -26.15 -8.73
CA LYS A 178 22.27 -26.16 -9.33
C LYS A 178 23.35 -25.84 -8.31
#